data_AF-A9FQW9-F1
#
_entry.id   AF-A9FQW9-F1
#
_cell.length_a   1.000
_cell.length_b   1.000
_cell.length_c   1.000
_cell.angle_alpha   90.00
_cell.angle_beta   90.00
_cell.angle_gamma   90.00
#
_symmetry.space_group_name_H-M   'P 1'
#
loop_
_entity.id
_entity.type
_entity.pdbx_description
1 polymer ?
#
loop_
_entity_poly.entity_id
_entity_poly.type
_entity_poly.pdbx_seq_one_letter_code
_entity_poly.pdbx_strand_id
1 'polypeptide(L)'
;MLRVVHTFGRNAGSVEIHDRRAVRFGRAPDNDVVFDPNHDRDASSHHAEARLEAAGWVLYDLDSRNGTYAGGQRIKRHPIASGDEITFGAKGPRVRLELVERRTSGPPQAHAVAHHPSPAAAYPSPATGHPAPAAYPVPTAGYSAPAAYPAPAAYPAPAAYPAPAAYPAPAAYPAPAAASPGHVPAAPPAGARRVGERTIAMMISSAVAAATGRAKPRGTVEINAMLHKEVHAATAGQRRTTYILAALLVIALASLAALIVYNRSSHDEISQLREELAGLSPEDPRRKEIERRLGTLHPSNANFGRNLHDRSRKGIFMLAAGREGFCTAFAVRPSVLVTNAHCITAAKRRGGTIAALENEGRGQISFAVTGMRTHPQYRDSADQLTPDIGTVTIAGRAAAVLELATREELAAAGAGDDVYLIGFPERLTDTANPVATFLAANIGRITGANGRPAPAAEAWLIQHDARSTSGMSGSPIFNGQGKVIGINAGGYLEGNDETISGQKMEVVKASPYKFGMRIDLLDAILR
;
A
#
# COMPACT_ATOMS: atom_id res chain seq x y z
N MET A 1 -15.00 34.69 2.88
CA MET A 1 -13.85 34.09 2.17
C MET A 1 -14.35 33.00 1.24
N LEU A 2 -13.63 32.71 0.17
CA LEU A 2 -13.93 31.59 -0.73
C LEU A 2 -12.96 30.45 -0.42
N ARG A 3 -13.48 29.30 0.01
CA ARG A 3 -12.72 28.07 0.21
C ARG A 3 -12.90 27.19 -1.03
N VAL A 4 -11.80 26.79 -1.64
CA VAL A 4 -11.76 25.98 -2.87
C VAL A 4 -11.19 24.62 -2.49
N VAL A 5 -12.00 23.57 -2.61
CA VAL A 5 -11.58 22.19 -2.35
C VAL A 5 -11.42 21.50 -3.68
N HIS A 6 -10.22 21.12 -4.06
CA HIS A 6 -10.02 20.37 -5.31
C HIS A 6 -10.57 18.95 -5.13
N THR A 7 -11.47 18.50 -6.00
CA THR A 7 -12.11 17.19 -5.92
C THR A 7 -11.66 16.24 -7.04
N PHE A 8 -11.09 16.77 -8.12
CA PHE A 8 -10.53 16.02 -9.24
C PHE A 8 -9.51 16.87 -10.02
N GLY A 9 -8.54 16.23 -10.69
CA GLY A 9 -7.39 16.90 -11.34
C GLY A 9 -6.09 16.73 -10.55
N ARG A 10 -4.97 17.31 -11.01
CA ARG A 10 -3.65 17.14 -10.37
C ARG A 10 -3.65 17.52 -8.89
N ASN A 11 -4.39 18.58 -8.57
CA ASN A 11 -4.49 19.15 -7.24
C ASN A 11 -5.60 18.52 -6.39
N ALA A 12 -6.34 17.51 -6.88
CA ALA A 12 -7.43 16.87 -6.14
C ALA A 12 -7.04 16.58 -4.68
N GLY A 13 -7.90 16.84 -3.71
CA GLY A 13 -7.64 16.71 -2.28
C GLY A 13 -6.92 17.90 -1.62
N SER A 14 -6.41 18.88 -2.37
CA SER A 14 -5.93 20.14 -1.79
C SER A 14 -7.10 21.07 -1.45
N VAL A 15 -6.85 21.98 -0.52
CA VAL A 15 -7.81 22.99 -0.08
C VAL A 15 -7.09 24.33 -0.07
N GLU A 16 -7.68 25.32 -0.72
CA GLU A 16 -7.18 26.69 -0.76
C GLU A 16 -8.25 27.62 -0.16
N ILE A 17 -7.82 28.66 0.57
CA ILE A 17 -8.72 29.68 1.12
C ILE A 17 -8.26 31.03 0.60
N HIS A 18 -9.16 31.75 -0.07
CA HIS A 18 -8.89 33.05 -0.64
C HIS A 18 -9.71 34.13 0.08
N ASP A 19 -8.99 35.08 0.69
CA ASP A 19 -9.57 36.30 1.27
C ASP A 19 -9.37 37.50 0.33
N ARG A 20 -9.97 37.41 -0.85
CA ARG A 20 -9.96 38.46 -1.89
C ARG A 20 -11.35 38.57 -2.51
N ARG A 21 -11.61 39.67 -3.23
CA ARG A 21 -12.93 39.92 -3.86
C ARG A 21 -13.10 39.28 -5.23
N ALA A 22 -12.02 38.84 -5.85
CA ALA A 22 -12.02 38.11 -7.12
C ALA A 22 -10.99 36.97 -7.05
N VAL A 23 -11.37 35.77 -7.47
CA VAL A 23 -10.53 34.56 -7.49
C VAL A 23 -10.52 34.00 -8.90
N ARG A 24 -9.36 34.03 -9.57
CA ARG A 24 -9.18 33.50 -10.93
C ARG A 24 -8.76 32.04 -10.92
N PHE A 25 -9.29 31.27 -11.88
CA PHE A 25 -9.03 29.85 -12.08
C PHE A 25 -8.45 29.63 -13.47
N GLY A 26 -7.35 28.87 -13.58
CA GLY A 26 -6.75 28.53 -14.87
C GLY A 26 -5.39 27.88 -14.76
N ARG A 27 -4.80 27.48 -15.90
CA ARG A 27 -3.47 26.84 -15.96
C ARG A 27 -2.30 27.82 -15.93
N ALA A 28 -2.54 29.10 -16.23
CA ALA A 28 -1.48 30.09 -16.18
C ALA A 28 -1.11 30.41 -14.72
N PRO A 29 0.18 30.64 -14.41
CA PRO A 29 0.64 30.81 -13.04
C PRO A 29 0.20 32.14 -12.39
N ASP A 30 -0.41 33.06 -13.14
CA ASP A 30 -0.96 34.34 -12.69
C ASP A 30 -2.43 34.26 -12.23
N ASN A 31 -3.02 33.05 -12.24
CA ASN A 31 -4.30 32.77 -11.60
C ASN A 31 -4.14 32.56 -10.09
N ASP A 32 -5.25 32.66 -9.38
CA ASP A 32 -5.26 32.49 -7.92
C ASP A 32 -5.38 31.02 -7.54
N VAL A 33 -6.15 30.26 -8.33
CA VAL A 33 -6.21 28.79 -8.31
C VAL A 33 -5.58 28.31 -9.61
N VAL A 34 -4.37 27.77 -9.49
CA VAL A 34 -3.56 27.33 -10.64
C VAL A 34 -3.71 25.83 -10.85
N PHE A 35 -4.20 25.44 -12.04
CA PHE A 35 -4.26 24.04 -12.47
C PHE A 35 -2.97 23.62 -13.17
N ASP A 36 -2.64 22.33 -13.13
CA ASP A 36 -1.38 21.84 -13.69
C ASP A 36 -1.38 21.95 -15.23
N PRO A 37 -0.38 22.63 -15.83
CA PRO A 37 -0.38 22.89 -17.27
C PRO A 37 -0.28 21.63 -18.14
N ASN A 38 0.26 20.52 -17.59
CA ASN A 38 0.54 19.28 -18.29
C ASN A 38 -0.52 18.20 -18.03
N HIS A 39 -1.11 18.20 -16.84
CA HIS A 39 -2.09 17.20 -16.40
C HIS A 39 -3.53 17.68 -16.62
N ASP A 40 -3.83 18.93 -16.26
CA ASP A 40 -5.20 19.47 -16.28
C ASP A 40 -5.51 20.16 -17.62
N ARG A 41 -5.09 19.54 -18.74
CA ARG A 41 -5.06 20.15 -20.09
C ARG A 41 -6.41 20.65 -20.60
N ASP A 42 -7.50 20.12 -20.06
CA ASP A 42 -8.87 20.53 -20.38
C ASP A 42 -9.23 21.92 -19.81
N ALA A 43 -8.50 22.40 -18.80
CA ALA A 43 -8.62 23.77 -18.34
C ALA A 43 -7.94 24.75 -19.33
N SER A 44 -8.36 26.01 -19.32
CA SER A 44 -7.75 27.07 -20.15
C SER A 44 -6.70 27.79 -19.32
N SER A 45 -5.79 28.52 -19.96
CA SER A 45 -4.77 29.31 -19.27
C SER A 45 -5.42 30.30 -18.30
N HIS A 46 -6.47 31.01 -18.73
CA HIS A 46 -7.37 31.80 -17.89
C HIS A 46 -8.78 31.26 -18.16
N HIS A 47 -9.35 30.49 -17.24
CA HIS A 47 -10.54 29.69 -17.50
C HIS A 47 -11.81 30.35 -16.94
N ALA A 48 -11.78 30.75 -15.67
CA ALA A 48 -12.94 31.31 -14.99
C ALA A 48 -12.52 32.30 -13.90
N GLU A 49 -13.46 33.10 -13.42
CA GLU A 49 -13.26 34.03 -12.31
C GLU A 49 -14.49 34.04 -11.39
N ALA A 50 -14.29 33.80 -10.10
CA ALA A 50 -15.30 34.00 -9.07
C ALA A 50 -15.19 35.43 -8.53
N ARG A 51 -16.29 36.17 -8.49
CA ARG A 51 -16.36 37.57 -8.02
C ARG A 51 -17.32 37.68 -6.84
N LEU A 52 -16.94 38.46 -5.83
CA LEU A 52 -17.82 38.86 -4.73
C LEU A 52 -18.60 40.12 -5.11
N GLU A 53 -19.86 39.94 -5.49
CA GLU A 53 -20.84 40.97 -5.82
C GLU A 53 -21.70 41.34 -4.59
N ALA A 54 -22.58 42.34 -4.72
CA ALA A 54 -23.46 42.78 -3.64
C ALA A 54 -24.39 41.68 -3.12
N ALA A 55 -24.81 40.75 -3.99
CA ALA A 55 -25.70 39.63 -3.67
C ALA A 55 -24.98 38.35 -3.24
N GLY A 56 -23.64 38.30 -3.30
CA GLY A 56 -22.85 37.11 -2.99
C GLY A 56 -21.79 36.78 -4.03
N TRP A 57 -21.23 35.58 -3.96
CA TRP A 57 -20.22 35.10 -4.89
C TRP A 57 -20.85 34.63 -6.20
N VAL A 58 -20.28 35.02 -7.34
CA VAL A 58 -20.73 34.63 -8.68
C VAL A 58 -19.52 34.18 -9.50
N LEU A 59 -19.63 33.01 -10.12
CA LEU A 59 -18.62 32.45 -11.03
C LEU A 59 -18.92 32.86 -12.48
N TYR A 60 -17.88 33.29 -13.20
CA TYR A 60 -17.92 33.64 -14.61
C TYR A 60 -16.95 32.79 -15.41
N ASP A 61 -17.42 32.20 -16.52
CA ASP A 61 -16.56 31.55 -17.51
C ASP A 61 -15.91 32.63 -18.39
N LEU A 62 -14.58 32.64 -18.51
CA LEU A 62 -13.82 33.62 -19.29
C LEU A 62 -13.65 33.17 -20.75
N ASP A 63 -14.75 32.74 -21.37
CA ASP A 63 -14.76 32.14 -22.71
C ASP A 63 -13.76 30.99 -22.86
N SER A 64 -13.75 30.11 -21.86
CA SER A 64 -12.86 28.97 -21.84
C SER A 64 -13.12 28.03 -23.02
N ARG A 65 -12.05 27.41 -23.54
CA ARG A 65 -12.11 26.54 -24.73
C ARG A 65 -13.07 25.36 -24.55
N ASN A 66 -13.05 24.75 -23.37
CA ASN A 66 -13.82 23.54 -23.07
C ASN A 66 -15.04 23.82 -22.18
N GLY A 67 -15.28 25.07 -21.77
CA GLY A 67 -16.41 25.47 -20.94
C GLY A 67 -16.23 25.17 -19.45
N THR A 68 -16.91 25.96 -18.61
CA THR A 68 -17.10 25.69 -17.18
C THR A 68 -18.45 25.00 -16.95
N TYR A 69 -18.52 24.06 -16.00
CA TYR A 69 -19.73 23.30 -15.68
C TYR A 69 -20.03 23.32 -14.19
N ALA A 70 -21.30 23.47 -13.81
CA ALA A 70 -21.80 23.29 -12.45
C ALA A 70 -22.85 22.18 -12.46
N GLY A 71 -22.70 21.15 -11.63
CA GLY A 71 -23.62 19.99 -11.62
C GLY A 71 -23.76 19.29 -12.98
N GLY A 72 -22.72 19.35 -13.82
CA GLY A 72 -22.72 18.78 -15.17
C GLY A 72 -23.34 19.64 -16.27
N GLN A 73 -23.94 20.80 -15.93
CA GLN A 73 -24.48 21.75 -16.92
C GLN A 73 -23.46 22.83 -17.24
N ARG A 74 -23.29 23.15 -18.53
CA ARG A 74 -22.36 24.21 -18.97
C ARG A 74 -22.90 25.58 -18.57
N ILE A 75 -22.06 26.39 -17.94
CA ILE A 75 -22.42 27.71 -17.41
C ILE A 75 -21.58 28.80 -18.06
N LYS A 76 -22.17 30.01 -18.15
CA LYS A 76 -21.45 31.25 -18.46
C LYS A 76 -21.35 32.18 -17.24
N ARG A 77 -22.41 32.18 -16.43
CA ARG A 77 -22.51 32.88 -15.15
C ARG A 77 -23.29 32.00 -14.19
N HIS A 78 -22.80 31.83 -12.96
CA HIS A 78 -23.41 30.97 -11.95
C HIS A 78 -23.25 31.56 -10.56
N PRO A 79 -24.34 31.90 -9.85
CA PRO A 79 -24.27 32.24 -8.42
C PRO A 79 -23.74 31.05 -7.63
N ILE A 80 -22.67 31.24 -6.86
CA ILE A 80 -22.01 30.17 -6.11
C ILE A 80 -22.80 29.92 -4.83
N ALA A 81 -23.32 28.71 -4.67
CA ALA A 81 -23.76 28.18 -3.39
C ALA A 81 -22.63 27.42 -2.69
N SER A 82 -22.62 27.44 -1.36
CA SER A 82 -21.62 26.68 -0.60
C SER A 82 -21.84 25.18 -0.81
N GLY A 83 -20.79 24.48 -1.24
CA GLY A 83 -20.84 23.07 -1.63
C GLY A 83 -20.94 22.82 -3.13
N ASP A 84 -21.05 23.87 -3.96
CA ASP A 84 -21.15 23.73 -5.42
C ASP A 84 -19.90 23.06 -6.02
N GLU A 85 -20.12 22.03 -6.83
CA GLU A 85 -19.05 21.35 -7.56
C GLU A 85 -18.94 21.89 -9.00
N ILE A 86 -17.79 22.48 -9.29
CA ILE A 86 -17.46 23.17 -10.54
C ILE A 86 -16.40 22.37 -11.28
N THR A 87 -16.61 22.13 -12.57
CA THR A 87 -15.68 21.42 -13.46
C THR A 87 -15.19 22.35 -14.56
N PHE A 88 -13.87 22.43 -14.77
CA PHE A 88 -13.23 23.32 -15.73
C PHE A 88 -12.80 22.54 -16.98
N GLY A 89 -13.72 22.43 -17.94
CA GLY A 89 -13.65 21.49 -19.06
C GLY A 89 -14.25 20.13 -18.69
N ALA A 90 -14.98 19.48 -19.61
CA ALA A 90 -15.77 18.29 -19.29
C ALA A 90 -14.97 17.10 -18.72
N LYS A 91 -13.67 16.99 -19.00
CA LYS A 91 -12.75 16.01 -18.38
C LYS A 91 -11.64 16.69 -17.57
N GLY A 92 -11.78 17.98 -17.28
CA GLY A 92 -10.80 18.80 -16.59
C GLY A 92 -10.93 18.77 -15.07
N PRO A 93 -10.15 19.61 -14.37
CA PRO A 93 -10.12 19.64 -12.92
C PRO A 93 -11.49 20.03 -12.36
N ARG A 94 -11.83 19.48 -11.19
CA ARG A 94 -13.05 19.79 -10.45
C ARG A 94 -12.73 20.33 -9.09
N VAL A 95 -13.49 21.33 -8.67
CA VAL A 95 -13.40 21.93 -7.35
C VAL A 95 -14.77 22.02 -6.72
N ARG A 96 -14.83 21.94 -5.41
CA ARG A 96 -15.98 22.31 -4.61
C ARG A 96 -15.75 23.67 -3.98
N LEU A 97 -16.66 24.60 -4.22
CA LEU A 97 -16.60 25.96 -3.68
C LEU A 97 -17.40 26.04 -2.40
N GLU A 98 -16.80 26.54 -1.33
CA GLU A 98 -17.44 26.71 -0.03
C GLU A 98 -17.32 28.16 0.44
N LEU A 99 -18.42 28.70 0.96
CA LEU A 99 -18.50 30.06 1.49
C LEU A 99 -18.18 30.03 2.99
N VAL A 100 -17.11 30.71 3.40
CA VAL A 100 -16.68 30.79 4.80
C VAL A 100 -16.91 32.21 5.33
N GLU A 101 -17.69 32.34 6.41
CA GLU A 101 -17.93 33.62 7.09
C GLU A 101 -16.66 34.13 7.78
N ARG A 102 -16.41 35.44 7.68
CA ARG A 102 -15.36 36.08 8.47
C ARG A 102 -15.86 36.24 9.90
N ARG A 103 -15.23 35.54 10.85
CA ARG A 103 -15.34 35.91 12.27
C ARG A 103 -14.54 37.19 12.49
N THR A 104 -15.21 38.32 12.65
CA THR A 104 -14.59 39.52 13.22
C THR A 104 -14.36 39.28 14.71
N SER A 105 -13.09 39.26 15.14
CA SER A 105 -12.77 39.39 16.57
C SER A 105 -13.29 40.73 17.07
N GLY A 106 -14.25 40.70 18.00
CA GLY A 106 -14.68 41.89 18.73
C GLY A 106 -13.52 42.52 19.52
N PRO A 107 -13.64 43.81 19.90
CA PRO A 107 -12.57 44.51 20.62
C PRO A 107 -12.23 43.80 21.94
N PRO A 108 -10.94 43.77 22.34
CA PRO A 108 -10.50 43.04 23.52
C PRO A 108 -11.10 43.68 24.77
N GLN A 109 -11.84 42.89 25.56
CA GLN A 109 -12.25 43.28 26.89
C GLN A 109 -11.00 43.34 27.79
N ALA A 110 -10.73 44.52 28.31
CA ALA A 110 -9.58 44.83 29.13
C ALA A 110 -9.63 44.08 30.47
N HIS A 111 -8.70 43.15 30.67
CA HIS A 111 -8.30 42.76 32.02
C HIS A 111 -7.34 43.83 32.54
N ALA A 112 -7.78 44.57 33.55
CA ALA A 112 -6.95 45.56 34.24
C ALA A 112 -5.81 44.85 34.99
N VAL A 113 -4.57 45.15 34.59
CA VAL A 113 -3.36 44.85 35.37
C VAL A 113 -2.73 46.18 35.75
N ALA A 114 -2.52 46.36 37.05
CA ALA A 114 -2.03 47.58 37.67
C ALA A 114 -0.62 47.97 37.20
N HIS A 115 -0.40 49.27 37.10
CA HIS A 115 0.87 49.93 36.81
C HIS A 115 1.92 49.73 37.90
N HIS A 116 3.18 49.49 37.49
CA HIS A 116 4.35 50.12 38.09
C HIS A 116 5.41 50.46 37.02
N PRO A 117 6.16 51.58 37.18
CA PRO A 117 6.88 52.22 36.09
C PRO A 117 8.38 51.91 36.07
N SER A 118 9.02 52.02 34.90
CA SER A 118 10.44 52.35 34.80
C SER A 118 10.79 53.02 33.46
N PRO A 119 11.84 53.87 33.42
CA PRO A 119 11.79 55.17 32.77
C PRO A 119 12.34 55.22 31.34
N ALA A 120 11.95 56.31 30.68
CA ALA A 120 12.39 56.75 29.36
C ALA A 120 13.86 57.21 29.32
N ALA A 121 14.54 56.90 28.23
CA ALA A 121 15.57 57.72 27.59
C ALA A 121 15.58 57.33 26.09
N ALA A 122 15.01 58.17 25.23
CA ALA A 122 15.70 59.15 24.37
C ALA A 122 16.15 58.56 23.02
N TYR A 123 15.43 58.97 21.97
CA TYR A 123 15.69 58.71 20.54
C TYR A 123 16.99 59.41 20.05
N PRO A 124 17.56 59.01 18.89
CA PRO A 124 17.15 59.65 17.64
C PRO A 124 17.03 58.70 16.42
N SER A 125 16.10 59.03 15.53
CA SER A 125 16.07 58.67 14.10
C SER A 125 16.37 59.96 13.31
N PRO A 126 16.51 60.00 11.97
CA PRO A 126 16.86 58.98 10.96
C PRO A 126 17.98 59.46 9.99
N ALA A 127 18.53 58.60 9.14
CA ALA A 127 19.19 59.06 7.90
C ALA A 127 19.13 58.02 6.78
N THR A 128 18.65 58.50 5.65
CA THR A 128 18.54 57.93 4.31
C THR A 128 19.86 57.39 3.76
N GLY A 129 19.79 56.30 2.98
CA GLY A 129 20.85 55.92 2.06
C GLY A 129 20.87 54.44 1.72
N HIS A 130 20.18 54.04 0.66
CA HIS A 130 20.48 52.78 -0.02
C HIS A 130 21.62 53.00 -1.02
N PRO A 131 22.70 52.21 -0.96
CA PRO A 131 23.48 51.86 -2.13
C PRO A 131 23.27 50.38 -2.50
N ALA A 132 23.38 50.12 -3.81
CA ALA A 132 23.21 48.82 -4.47
C ALA A 132 24.16 47.72 -3.94
N PRO A 133 23.78 46.43 -4.04
CA PRO A 133 24.62 45.34 -3.58
C PRO A 133 25.86 45.17 -4.49
N ALA A 134 27.04 45.24 -3.88
CA ALA A 134 28.31 44.88 -4.48
C ALA A 134 28.40 43.35 -4.71
N ALA A 135 29.01 42.96 -5.83
CA ALA A 135 29.34 41.59 -6.15
C ALA A 135 30.33 41.00 -5.13
N TYR A 136 30.02 39.82 -4.60
CA TYR A 136 30.93 39.08 -3.72
C TYR A 136 32.03 38.40 -4.55
N PRO A 137 33.31 38.47 -4.11
CA PRO A 137 34.40 37.74 -4.74
C PRO A 137 34.34 36.25 -4.37
N VAL A 138 34.63 35.40 -5.36
CA VAL A 138 34.81 33.95 -5.23
C VAL A 138 36.14 33.67 -4.52
N PRO A 139 36.18 32.94 -3.39
CA PRO A 139 37.44 32.51 -2.79
C PRO A 139 38.01 31.31 -3.57
N THR A 140 39.10 31.52 -4.30
CA THR A 140 39.99 30.47 -4.80
C THR A 140 40.91 29.99 -3.67
N ALA A 141 40.47 28.98 -2.94
CA ALA A 141 41.34 28.21 -2.04
C ALA A 141 41.71 26.89 -2.73
N GLY A 142 43.01 26.73 -3.02
CA GLY A 142 43.58 25.53 -3.62
C GLY A 142 43.42 24.32 -2.71
N TYR A 143 42.79 23.28 -3.22
CA TYR A 143 42.82 21.96 -2.62
C TYR A 143 44.04 21.20 -3.15
N SER A 144 45.00 20.96 -2.26
CA SER A 144 46.01 19.93 -2.45
C SER A 144 45.32 18.57 -2.57
N ALA A 145 45.66 17.80 -3.60
CA ALA A 145 45.15 16.45 -3.82
C ALA A 145 45.47 15.54 -2.61
N PRO A 146 44.49 14.81 -2.05
CA PRO A 146 44.79 13.80 -1.04
C PRO A 146 45.51 12.61 -1.69
N ALA A 147 46.50 12.10 -0.97
CA ALA A 147 47.34 10.97 -1.37
C ALA A 147 46.51 9.74 -1.77
N ALA A 148 46.96 9.06 -2.83
CA ALA A 148 46.40 7.81 -3.29
C ALA A 148 46.43 6.75 -2.17
N TYR A 149 45.27 6.22 -1.83
CA TYR A 149 45.16 5.07 -0.94
C TYR A 149 45.79 3.83 -1.62
N PRO A 150 46.54 2.99 -0.89
CA PRO A 150 47.04 1.73 -1.43
C PRO A 150 45.85 0.82 -1.75
N ALA A 151 45.93 0.15 -2.91
CA ALA A 151 44.94 -0.82 -3.35
C ALA A 151 44.80 -1.96 -2.30
N PRO A 152 43.58 -2.34 -1.89
CA PRO A 152 43.38 -3.47 -1.01
C PRO A 152 43.82 -4.76 -1.70
N ALA A 153 44.50 -5.63 -0.94
CA ALA A 153 44.96 -6.93 -1.40
C ALA A 153 43.82 -7.77 -1.99
N ALA A 154 44.10 -8.43 -3.11
CA ALA A 154 43.18 -9.36 -3.74
C ALA A 154 42.77 -10.47 -2.76
N TYR A 155 41.46 -10.60 -2.52
CA TYR A 155 40.92 -11.72 -1.76
C TYR A 155 41.18 -13.03 -2.53
N PRO A 156 41.60 -14.12 -1.86
CA PRO A 156 41.70 -15.41 -2.49
C PRO A 156 40.31 -15.87 -2.95
N ALA A 157 40.24 -16.46 -4.15
CA ALA A 157 39.03 -17.01 -4.71
C ALA A 157 38.43 -18.06 -3.76
N PRO A 158 37.11 -18.04 -3.48
CA PRO A 158 36.48 -19.07 -2.68
C PRO A 158 36.59 -20.43 -3.38
N ALA A 159 36.96 -21.46 -2.61
CA ALA A 159 37.05 -22.83 -3.09
C ALA A 159 35.70 -23.28 -3.69
N ALA A 160 35.78 -24.00 -4.82
CA ALA A 160 34.63 -24.58 -5.49
C ALA A 160 33.82 -25.46 -4.52
N TYR A 161 32.52 -25.15 -4.38
CA TYR A 161 31.60 -26.00 -3.64
C TYR A 161 31.51 -27.38 -4.32
N PRO A 162 31.58 -28.49 -3.58
CA PRO A 162 31.32 -29.80 -4.14
C PRO A 162 29.86 -29.89 -4.59
N ALA A 163 29.64 -30.52 -5.75
CA ALA A 163 28.32 -30.76 -6.31
C ALA A 163 27.43 -31.54 -5.32
N PRO A 164 26.15 -31.18 -5.16
CA PRO A 164 25.25 -31.91 -4.28
C PRO A 164 25.04 -33.35 -4.80
N ALA A 165 25.10 -34.30 -3.87
CA ALA A 165 24.84 -35.71 -4.13
C ALA A 165 23.42 -35.91 -4.70
N ALA A 166 23.30 -36.82 -5.68
CA ALA A 166 22.04 -37.19 -6.30
C ALA A 166 21.04 -37.69 -5.24
N TYR A 167 19.82 -37.14 -5.26
CA TYR A 167 18.71 -37.60 -4.44
C TYR A 167 18.37 -39.07 -4.78
N PRO A 168 18.19 -39.97 -3.79
CA PRO A 168 17.66 -41.29 -4.05
C PRO A 168 16.19 -41.20 -4.48
N ALA A 169 15.81 -42.04 -5.44
CA ALA A 169 14.45 -42.14 -5.95
C ALA A 169 13.44 -42.50 -4.84
N PRO A 170 12.22 -41.94 -4.85
CA PRO A 170 11.21 -42.25 -3.84
C PRO A 170 10.74 -43.70 -3.96
N ALA A 171 10.66 -44.37 -2.80
CA ALA A 171 10.18 -45.74 -2.67
C ALA A 171 8.70 -45.87 -3.09
N ALA A 172 8.39 -46.98 -3.75
CA ALA A 172 7.04 -47.34 -4.20
C ALA A 172 6.07 -47.47 -3.01
N TYR A 173 4.86 -46.93 -3.18
CA TYR A 173 3.77 -47.05 -2.23
C TYR A 173 3.33 -48.53 -2.08
N PRO A 174 3.12 -49.03 -0.84
CA PRO A 174 2.52 -50.33 -0.63
C PRO A 174 1.02 -50.32 -0.94
N ALA A 175 0.54 -51.44 -1.50
CA ALA A 175 -0.87 -51.68 -1.81
C ALA A 175 -1.76 -51.70 -0.55
N PRO A 176 -3.03 -51.24 -0.63
CA PRO A 176 -3.92 -51.19 0.52
C PRO A 176 -4.39 -52.59 0.94
N ALA A 177 -4.28 -52.85 2.25
CA ALA A 177 -4.76 -54.07 2.88
C ALA A 177 -6.30 -54.11 2.98
N ALA A 178 -6.84 -55.32 2.79
CA ALA A 178 -8.25 -55.63 2.88
C ALA A 178 -8.79 -55.42 4.32
N ALA A 179 -9.90 -54.70 4.43
CA ALA A 179 -10.68 -54.59 5.66
C ALA A 179 -11.89 -55.55 5.60
N SER A 180 -12.04 -56.32 6.68
CA SER A 180 -13.11 -57.28 6.97
C SER A 180 -14.50 -56.63 7.09
N PRO A 181 -15.60 -57.41 6.92
CA PRO A 181 -16.96 -56.89 6.80
C PRO A 181 -17.68 -56.76 8.15
N GLY A 182 -18.54 -55.74 8.31
CA GLY A 182 -19.69 -55.83 9.23
C GLY A 182 -20.04 -54.58 10.04
N HIS A 183 -20.75 -53.62 9.43
CA HIS A 183 -21.84 -52.92 10.13
C HIS A 183 -22.92 -52.53 9.11
N VAL A 184 -24.15 -52.90 9.40
CA VAL A 184 -25.30 -52.89 8.49
C VAL A 184 -26.10 -51.61 8.71
N PRO A 185 -26.35 -50.77 7.70
CA PRO A 185 -27.42 -49.78 7.78
C PRO A 185 -28.74 -50.35 7.26
N ALA A 186 -29.82 -49.92 7.90
CA ALA A 186 -31.18 -50.40 7.77
C ALA A 186 -31.78 -50.34 6.35
N ALA A 187 -32.71 -51.27 6.10
CA ALA A 187 -33.47 -51.41 4.86
C ALA A 187 -34.41 -50.21 4.58
N PRO A 188 -34.55 -49.78 3.31
CA PRO A 188 -35.66 -48.94 2.89
C PRO A 188 -36.93 -49.79 2.70
N PRO A 189 -38.14 -49.30 3.04
CA PRO A 189 -39.36 -50.08 2.93
C PRO A 189 -39.94 -50.15 1.50
N ALA A 190 -40.52 -51.32 1.23
CA ALA A 190 -41.65 -51.63 0.34
C ALA A 190 -41.51 -51.43 -1.19
N GLY A 191 -41.10 -52.50 -1.88
CA GLY A 191 -41.31 -52.69 -3.32
C GLY A 191 -40.99 -54.13 -3.75
N ALA A 192 -41.95 -55.04 -3.59
CA ALA A 192 -41.76 -56.48 -3.68
C ALA A 192 -41.42 -57.03 -5.08
N ARG A 193 -40.47 -57.97 -5.14
CA ARG A 193 -40.52 -59.14 -6.05
C ARG A 193 -40.07 -60.38 -5.27
N ARG A 194 -41.02 -61.25 -4.95
CA ARG A 194 -40.76 -62.54 -4.27
C ARG A 194 -40.02 -63.46 -5.23
N VAL A 195 -38.85 -63.95 -4.84
CA VAL A 195 -38.13 -65.00 -5.55
C VAL A 195 -38.89 -66.31 -5.32
N GLY A 196 -39.36 -66.94 -6.40
CA GLY A 196 -40.19 -68.15 -6.34
C GLY A 196 -39.44 -69.37 -5.78
N GLU A 197 -40.18 -70.29 -5.17
CA GLU A 197 -39.66 -71.46 -4.45
C GLU A 197 -38.72 -72.34 -5.29
N ARG A 198 -38.92 -72.38 -6.62
CA ARG A 198 -38.02 -73.08 -7.55
C ARG A 198 -36.59 -72.52 -7.55
N THR A 199 -36.44 -71.21 -7.41
CA THR A 199 -35.13 -70.56 -7.40
C THR A 199 -34.42 -70.83 -6.07
N ILE A 200 -35.17 -70.87 -4.96
CA ILE A 200 -34.63 -71.25 -3.65
C ILE A 200 -34.19 -72.73 -3.66
N ALA A 201 -34.99 -73.63 -4.22
CA ALA A 201 -34.63 -75.03 -4.37
C ALA A 201 -33.37 -75.23 -5.23
N MET A 202 -33.21 -74.48 -6.33
CA MET A 202 -32.01 -74.53 -7.17
C MET A 202 -30.76 -74.00 -6.45
N MET A 203 -30.88 -72.94 -5.65
CA MET A 203 -29.76 -72.41 -4.87
C MET A 203 -29.34 -73.36 -3.74
N ILE A 204 -30.31 -73.99 -3.07
CA ILE A 204 -30.00 -75.00 -2.04
C ILE A 204 -29.34 -76.22 -2.68
N SER A 205 -29.86 -76.70 -3.82
CA SER A 205 -29.31 -77.87 -4.50
C SER A 205 -27.90 -77.60 -5.06
N SER A 206 -27.63 -76.40 -5.59
CA SER A 206 -26.29 -76.02 -6.07
C SER A 206 -25.30 -75.82 -4.93
N ALA A 207 -25.73 -75.28 -3.79
CA ALA A 207 -24.89 -75.15 -2.59
C ALA A 207 -24.56 -76.52 -1.98
N VAL A 208 -25.53 -77.45 -1.92
CA VAL A 208 -25.30 -78.82 -1.44
C VAL A 208 -24.39 -79.60 -2.40
N ALA A 209 -24.53 -79.42 -3.71
CA ALA A 209 -23.66 -80.05 -4.71
C ALA A 209 -22.21 -79.51 -4.65
N ALA A 210 -22.04 -78.21 -4.36
CA ALA A 210 -20.73 -77.59 -4.17
C ALA A 210 -20.06 -78.04 -2.86
N ALA A 211 -20.82 -78.15 -1.77
CA ALA A 211 -20.30 -78.57 -0.46
C ALA A 211 -19.93 -80.07 -0.42
N THR A 212 -20.59 -80.91 -1.22
CA THR A 212 -20.30 -82.35 -1.32
C THR A 212 -19.22 -82.70 -2.36
N GLY A 213 -18.60 -81.69 -2.99
CA GLY A 213 -17.45 -81.86 -3.89
C GLY A 213 -17.74 -82.63 -5.19
N ARG A 214 -19.01 -82.75 -5.61
CA ARG A 214 -19.42 -83.64 -6.71
C ARG A 214 -19.73 -82.98 -8.06
N ALA A 215 -19.42 -81.70 -8.26
CA ALA A 215 -19.61 -81.07 -9.58
C ALA A 215 -18.46 -80.13 -9.97
N LYS A 216 -17.87 -80.39 -11.16
CA LYS A 216 -16.83 -79.56 -11.80
C LYS A 216 -17.52 -78.51 -12.69
N PRO A 217 -17.33 -77.19 -12.50
CA PRO A 217 -18.06 -76.20 -13.27
C PRO A 217 -17.46 -76.05 -14.68
N ARG A 218 -18.16 -76.57 -15.69
CA ARG A 218 -18.06 -76.13 -17.09
C ARG A 218 -19.00 -74.93 -17.25
N GLY A 219 -18.46 -73.73 -17.44
CA GLY A 219 -19.26 -72.51 -17.67
C GLY A 219 -18.56 -71.18 -17.35
N THR A 220 -17.28 -71.18 -16.99
CA THR A 220 -16.56 -69.95 -16.59
C THR A 220 -16.01 -69.14 -17.77
N VAL A 221 -15.96 -69.68 -19.00
CA VAL A 221 -15.39 -68.96 -20.15
C VAL A 221 -16.43 -68.12 -20.89
N GLU A 222 -17.63 -68.66 -21.13
CA GLU A 222 -18.70 -67.92 -21.82
C GLU A 222 -19.31 -66.81 -20.95
N ILE A 223 -19.51 -67.06 -19.66
CA ILE A 223 -20.04 -66.06 -18.72
C ILE A 223 -19.05 -64.89 -18.56
N ASN A 224 -17.74 -65.18 -18.45
CA ASN A 224 -16.72 -64.13 -18.39
C ASN A 224 -16.59 -63.36 -19.72
N ALA A 225 -16.76 -64.03 -20.86
CA ALA A 225 -16.72 -63.36 -22.17
C ALA A 225 -17.93 -62.41 -22.36
N MET A 226 -19.13 -62.80 -21.90
CA MET A 226 -20.32 -61.96 -21.94
C MET A 226 -20.22 -60.76 -20.99
N LEU A 227 -19.70 -61.00 -19.78
CA LEU A 227 -19.47 -59.95 -18.77
C LEU A 227 -18.45 -58.91 -19.26
N HIS A 228 -17.35 -59.34 -19.89
CA HIS A 228 -16.36 -58.43 -20.47
C HIS A 228 -16.93 -57.61 -21.64
N LYS A 229 -17.86 -58.16 -22.43
CA LYS A 229 -18.48 -57.46 -23.55
C LYS A 229 -19.46 -56.36 -23.08
N GLU A 230 -20.24 -56.61 -22.03
CA GLU A 230 -21.13 -55.60 -21.44
C GLU A 230 -20.36 -54.52 -20.66
N VAL A 231 -19.31 -54.89 -19.92
CA VAL A 231 -18.46 -53.91 -19.21
C VAL A 231 -17.72 -52.98 -20.19
N HIS A 232 -17.27 -53.51 -21.34
CA HIS A 232 -16.68 -52.68 -22.39
C HIS A 232 -17.70 -51.75 -23.08
N ALA A 233 -18.94 -52.20 -23.27
CA ALA A 233 -20.02 -51.35 -23.80
C ALA A 233 -20.41 -50.24 -22.81
N ALA A 234 -20.44 -50.52 -21.51
CA ALA A 234 -20.76 -49.56 -20.45
C ALA A 234 -19.64 -48.53 -20.18
N THR A 235 -18.37 -48.89 -20.38
CA THR A 235 -17.21 -48.00 -20.11
C THR A 235 -16.70 -47.22 -21.34
N ALA A 236 -17.23 -47.49 -22.54
CA ALA A 236 -16.82 -46.81 -23.77
C ALA A 236 -17.11 -45.30 -23.75
N GLY A 237 -18.23 -44.88 -23.14
CA GLY A 237 -18.55 -43.47 -22.94
C GLY A 237 -17.66 -42.80 -21.89
N GLN A 238 -17.31 -43.53 -20.83
CA GLN A 238 -16.51 -43.02 -19.72
C GLN A 238 -15.04 -42.82 -20.09
N ARG A 239 -14.48 -43.66 -20.97
CA ARG A 239 -13.12 -43.45 -21.48
C ARG A 239 -12.99 -42.16 -22.27
N ARG A 240 -13.99 -41.81 -23.11
CA ARG A 240 -13.97 -40.55 -23.87
C ARG A 240 -13.99 -39.33 -22.94
N THR A 241 -14.83 -39.32 -21.91
CA THR A 241 -14.84 -38.23 -20.93
C THR A 241 -13.56 -38.16 -20.12
N THR A 242 -12.97 -39.29 -19.71
CA THR A 242 -11.66 -39.29 -19.03
C THR A 242 -10.55 -38.74 -19.93
N TYR A 243 -10.51 -39.10 -21.22
CA TYR A 243 -9.51 -38.56 -22.15
C TYR A 243 -9.71 -37.06 -22.41
N ILE A 244 -10.95 -36.59 -22.53
CA ILE A 244 -11.24 -35.15 -22.68
C ILE A 244 -10.80 -34.38 -21.44
N LEU A 245 -11.11 -34.87 -20.24
CA LEU A 245 -10.68 -34.23 -18.99
C LEU A 245 -9.15 -34.22 -18.83
N ALA A 246 -8.48 -35.32 -19.19
CA ALA A 246 -7.03 -35.39 -19.18
C ALA A 246 -6.40 -34.41 -20.18
N ALA A 247 -6.95 -34.29 -21.39
CA ALA A 247 -6.48 -33.33 -22.39
C ALA A 247 -6.69 -31.88 -21.92
N LEU A 248 -7.84 -31.56 -21.32
CA LEU A 248 -8.11 -30.24 -20.75
C LEU A 248 -7.15 -29.91 -19.60
N LEU A 249 -6.84 -30.89 -18.74
CA LEU A 249 -5.87 -30.71 -17.67
C LEU A 249 -4.47 -30.43 -18.21
N VAL A 250 -4.03 -31.15 -19.25
CA VAL A 250 -2.73 -30.90 -19.89
C VAL A 250 -2.67 -29.51 -20.52
N ILE A 251 -3.73 -29.08 -21.21
CA ILE A 251 -3.82 -27.73 -21.79
C ILE A 251 -3.78 -26.66 -20.69
N ALA A 252 -4.51 -26.86 -19.59
CA ALA A 252 -4.51 -25.94 -18.46
C ALA A 252 -3.12 -25.83 -17.81
N LEU A 253 -2.44 -26.97 -17.62
CA LEU A 253 -1.07 -27.01 -17.07
C LEU A 253 -0.05 -26.37 -18.01
N ALA A 254 -0.15 -26.61 -19.32
CA ALA A 254 0.71 -25.97 -20.32
C ALA A 254 0.46 -24.44 -20.38
N SER A 255 -0.79 -24.01 -20.28
CA SER A 255 -1.15 -22.58 -20.24
C SER A 255 -0.63 -21.92 -18.97
N LEU A 256 -0.72 -22.60 -17.82
CA LEU A 256 -0.16 -22.13 -16.56
C LEU A 256 1.37 -22.06 -16.62
N ALA A 257 2.03 -23.06 -17.21
CA ALA A 257 3.48 -23.05 -17.40
C ALA A 257 3.92 -21.91 -18.31
N ALA A 258 3.22 -21.68 -19.43
CA ALA A 258 3.47 -20.55 -20.32
C ALA A 258 3.28 -19.20 -19.61
N LEU A 259 2.24 -19.08 -18.77
CA LEU A 259 2.01 -17.88 -17.96
C LEU A 259 3.10 -17.66 -16.91
N ILE A 260 3.58 -18.72 -16.25
CA ILE A 260 4.70 -18.66 -15.29
C ILE A 260 5.99 -18.22 -15.98
N VAL A 261 6.28 -18.77 -17.17
CA VAL A 261 7.46 -18.40 -17.97
C VAL A 261 7.35 -16.94 -18.43
N TYR A 262 6.21 -16.52 -18.95
CA TYR A 262 5.95 -15.13 -19.34
C TYR A 262 6.15 -14.18 -18.15
N ASN A 263 5.56 -14.49 -16.99
CA ASN A 263 5.69 -13.66 -15.80
C ASN A 263 7.14 -13.59 -15.28
N ARG A 264 7.89 -14.70 -15.31
CA ARG A 264 9.33 -14.68 -14.99
C ARG A 264 10.12 -13.81 -15.97
N SER A 265 9.90 -13.97 -17.27
CA SER A 265 10.59 -13.17 -18.28
C SER A 265 10.31 -11.67 -18.17
N SER A 266 9.08 -11.27 -17.81
CA SER A 266 8.74 -9.87 -17.59
C SER A 266 9.39 -9.30 -16.33
N HIS A 267 9.55 -10.10 -15.28
CA HIS A 267 10.30 -9.69 -14.08
C HIS A 267 11.80 -9.56 -14.37
N ASP A 268 12.37 -10.46 -15.18
CA ASP A 268 13.76 -10.38 -15.61
C ASP A 268 14.01 -9.12 -16.45
N GLU A 269 13.08 -8.76 -17.34
CA GLU A 269 13.17 -7.52 -18.14
C GLU A 269 13.11 -6.26 -17.26
N ILE A 270 12.24 -6.21 -16.24
CA ILE A 270 12.19 -5.08 -15.28
C ILE A 270 13.49 -4.97 -14.48
N SER A 271 14.02 -6.09 -14.01
CA SER A 271 15.28 -6.11 -13.23
C SER A 271 16.47 -5.67 -14.08
N GLN A 272 16.58 -6.15 -15.32
CA GLN A 272 17.63 -5.75 -16.25
C GLN A 272 17.55 -4.27 -16.62
N LEU A 273 16.34 -3.75 -16.89
CA LEU A 273 16.15 -2.34 -17.19
C LEU A 273 16.45 -1.45 -15.97
N ARG A 274 16.18 -1.91 -14.75
CA ARG A 274 16.56 -1.19 -13.51
C ARG A 274 18.05 -1.19 -13.27
N GLU A 275 18.73 -2.31 -13.52
CA GLU A 275 20.18 -2.43 -13.40
C GLU A 275 20.89 -1.55 -14.46
N GLU A 276 20.38 -1.57 -15.69
CA GLU A 276 20.84 -0.68 -16.76
C GLU A 276 20.60 0.79 -16.37
N LEU A 277 19.43 1.14 -15.84
CA LEU A 277 19.12 2.50 -15.37
C LEU A 277 20.06 2.98 -14.25
N ALA A 278 20.41 2.10 -13.31
CA ALA A 278 21.31 2.40 -12.20
C ALA A 278 22.76 2.68 -12.66
N GLY A 279 23.16 2.15 -13.81
CA GLY A 279 24.48 2.39 -14.42
C GLY A 279 24.58 3.67 -15.25
N LEU A 280 23.48 4.40 -15.46
CA LEU A 280 23.45 5.58 -16.35
C LEU A 280 23.62 6.90 -15.58
N SER A 281 24.36 7.83 -16.20
CA SER A 281 24.50 9.21 -15.71
C SER A 281 23.16 9.96 -15.80
N PRO A 282 22.86 10.93 -14.90
CA PRO A 282 21.59 11.64 -14.89
C PRO A 282 21.19 12.34 -16.20
N GLU A 283 22.16 12.68 -17.06
CA GLU A 283 21.95 13.35 -18.34
C GLU A 283 21.89 12.40 -19.56
N ASP A 284 22.05 11.08 -19.37
CA ASP A 284 22.06 10.12 -20.48
C ASP A 284 20.66 10.04 -21.14
N PRO A 285 20.55 10.26 -22.47
CA PRO A 285 19.26 10.22 -23.18
C PRO A 285 18.56 8.86 -23.14
N ARG A 286 19.29 7.76 -22.95
CA ARG A 286 18.73 6.40 -22.79
C ARG A 286 17.96 6.23 -21.49
N ARG A 287 18.31 7.02 -20.47
CA ARG A 287 17.65 7.00 -19.15
C ARG A 287 16.14 7.21 -19.29
N LYS A 288 15.73 8.22 -20.07
CA LYS A 288 14.33 8.59 -20.28
C LYS A 288 13.54 7.53 -21.04
N GLU A 289 14.20 6.80 -21.93
CA GLU A 289 13.60 5.70 -22.70
C GLU A 289 13.43 4.44 -21.85
N ILE A 290 14.43 4.11 -21.02
CA ILE A 290 14.34 3.02 -20.06
C ILE A 290 13.28 3.32 -19.00
N GLU A 291 13.21 4.55 -18.47
CA GLU A 291 12.15 5.01 -17.55
C GLU A 291 10.76 4.90 -18.20
N ARG A 292 10.62 5.29 -19.46
CA ARG A 292 9.37 5.15 -20.23
C ARG A 292 8.98 3.68 -20.39
N ARG A 293 9.93 2.81 -20.68
CA ARG A 293 9.73 1.36 -20.87
C ARG A 293 9.41 0.65 -19.54
N LEU A 294 10.09 1.02 -18.46
CA LEU A 294 9.73 0.62 -17.09
C LEU A 294 8.29 1.03 -16.76
N GLY A 295 7.90 2.25 -17.13
CA GLY A 295 6.55 2.76 -16.95
C GLY A 295 5.47 1.98 -17.72
N THR A 296 5.80 1.43 -18.89
CA THR A 296 4.89 0.56 -19.66
C THR A 296 4.85 -0.89 -19.18
N LEU A 297 5.91 -1.34 -18.52
CA LEU A 297 6.01 -2.67 -17.90
C LEU A 297 5.51 -2.65 -16.44
N HIS A 298 5.22 -1.47 -15.91
CA HIS A 298 4.84 -1.27 -14.52
C HIS A 298 3.46 -1.90 -14.26
N PRO A 299 3.32 -2.75 -13.23
CA PRO A 299 2.08 -3.46 -12.95
C PRO A 299 1.06 -2.51 -12.29
N SER A 300 0.48 -1.59 -13.06
CA SER A 300 -0.81 -0.95 -12.74
C SER A 300 -1.97 -1.94 -12.94
N ASN A 301 -1.76 -3.20 -12.55
CA ASN A 301 -2.77 -4.22 -12.57
C ASN A 301 -3.63 -3.98 -11.33
N ALA A 302 -4.91 -3.66 -11.51
CA ALA A 302 -5.91 -3.79 -10.44
C ALA A 302 -5.83 -5.17 -9.74
N ASN A 303 -5.28 -6.17 -10.43
CA ASN A 303 -4.96 -7.49 -9.87
C ASN A 303 -3.81 -7.47 -8.86
N PHE A 304 -2.74 -6.68 -9.06
CA PHE A 304 -1.64 -6.59 -8.10
C PHE A 304 -2.13 -6.05 -6.76
N GLY A 305 -2.83 -4.91 -6.76
CA GLY A 305 -3.38 -4.31 -5.54
C GLY A 305 -4.31 -5.26 -4.79
N ARG A 306 -5.22 -5.95 -5.51
CA ARG A 306 -6.07 -7.00 -4.92
C ARG A 306 -5.27 -8.16 -4.34
N ASN A 307 -4.32 -8.72 -5.10
CA ASN A 307 -3.49 -9.84 -4.66
C ASN A 307 -2.60 -9.47 -3.46
N LEU A 308 -2.10 -8.23 -3.42
CA LEU A 308 -1.34 -7.72 -2.29
C LEU A 308 -2.23 -7.62 -1.05
N HIS A 309 -3.38 -6.96 -1.17
CA HIS A 309 -4.35 -6.84 -0.10
C HIS A 309 -4.78 -8.21 0.44
N ASP A 310 -5.15 -9.15 -0.42
CA ASP A 310 -5.65 -10.47 -0.01
C ASP A 310 -4.60 -11.30 0.75
N ARG A 311 -3.32 -11.17 0.37
CA ARG A 311 -2.19 -11.84 1.03
C ARG A 311 -1.77 -11.17 2.34
N SER A 312 -1.89 -9.84 2.44
CA SER A 312 -1.41 -9.09 3.60
C SER A 312 -2.49 -8.79 4.64
N ARG A 313 -3.78 -8.80 4.28
CA ARG A 313 -4.88 -8.31 5.13
C ARG A 313 -4.88 -8.93 6.52
N LYS A 314 -4.63 -10.24 6.64
CA LYS A 314 -4.62 -10.97 7.93
C LYS A 314 -3.35 -10.80 8.76
N GLY A 315 -2.39 -10.01 8.27
CA GLY A 315 -1.20 -9.60 8.99
C GLY A 315 -1.20 -8.12 9.35
N ILE A 316 -2.29 -7.38 9.08
CA ILE A 316 -2.41 -5.94 9.34
C ILE A 316 -3.42 -5.70 10.45
N PHE A 317 -3.07 -4.82 11.38
CA PHE A 317 -3.76 -4.62 12.65
C PHE A 317 -3.99 -3.15 12.94
N MET A 318 -5.15 -2.84 13.51
CA MET A 318 -5.44 -1.53 14.10
C MET A 318 -5.07 -1.59 15.59
N LEU A 319 -4.25 -0.65 16.05
CA LEU A 319 -4.02 -0.45 17.48
C LEU A 319 -5.14 0.40 18.05
N ALA A 320 -5.76 -0.10 19.12
CA ALA A 320 -6.89 0.55 19.77
C ALA A 320 -6.73 0.61 21.29
N ALA A 321 -7.23 1.70 21.87
CA ALA A 321 -7.44 1.86 23.31
C ALA A 321 -8.95 1.93 23.55
N GLY A 322 -9.53 0.88 24.14
CA GLY A 322 -10.98 0.76 24.25
C GLY A 322 -11.67 0.75 22.88
N ARG A 323 -12.50 1.77 22.60
CA ARG A 323 -13.23 1.92 21.33
C ARG A 323 -12.57 2.85 20.31
N GLU A 324 -11.42 3.44 20.65
CA GLU A 324 -10.71 4.38 19.80
C GLU A 324 -9.51 3.71 19.14
N GLY A 325 -9.54 3.58 17.81
CA GLY A 325 -8.39 3.16 17.01
C GLY A 325 -7.51 4.36 16.66
N PHE A 326 -6.19 4.24 16.80
CA PHE A 326 -5.28 5.39 16.68
C PHE A 326 -4.06 5.17 15.77
N CYS A 327 -3.63 3.93 15.55
CA CYS A 327 -2.49 3.63 14.68
C CYS A 327 -2.68 2.29 13.96
N THR A 328 -1.84 2.09 12.94
CA THR A 328 -1.69 0.82 12.23
C THR A 328 -0.49 0.06 12.77
N ALA A 329 -0.55 -1.27 12.72
CA ALA A 329 0.56 -2.17 12.98
C ALA A 329 0.50 -3.37 12.01
N PHE A 330 1.59 -4.09 11.83
CA PHE A 330 1.60 -5.29 11.00
C PHE A 330 2.54 -6.37 11.53
N ALA A 331 2.22 -7.63 11.28
CA ALA A 331 2.95 -8.78 11.81
C ALA A 331 4.24 -9.07 11.04
N VAL A 332 5.35 -9.19 11.76
CA VAL A 332 6.67 -9.58 11.23
C VAL A 332 7.17 -10.90 11.82
N ARG A 333 6.58 -11.32 12.95
CA ARG A 333 6.64 -12.67 13.51
C ARG A 333 5.23 -13.02 14.02
N PRO A 334 4.90 -14.30 14.27
CA PRO A 334 3.55 -14.68 14.66
C PRO A 334 2.97 -13.87 15.83
N SER A 335 3.77 -13.52 16.84
CA SER A 335 3.32 -12.76 18.02
C SER A 335 3.97 -11.38 18.12
N VAL A 336 4.65 -10.91 17.07
CA VAL A 336 5.34 -9.61 17.06
C VAL A 336 4.85 -8.78 15.87
N LEU A 337 4.25 -7.65 16.21
CA LEU A 337 3.84 -6.62 15.27
C LEU A 337 4.86 -5.48 15.27
N VAL A 338 4.89 -4.73 14.17
CA VAL A 338 5.68 -3.51 13.99
C VAL A 338 4.73 -2.33 13.82
N THR A 339 5.06 -1.21 14.44
CA THR A 339 4.36 0.08 14.35
C THR A 339 5.37 1.21 14.56
N ASN A 340 4.94 2.47 14.52
CA ASN A 340 5.84 3.58 14.82
C ASN A 340 6.15 3.66 16.32
N ALA A 341 7.33 4.19 16.66
CA ALA A 341 7.67 4.43 18.05
C ALA A 341 6.78 5.52 18.68
N HIS A 342 6.36 6.53 17.91
CA HIS A 342 5.39 7.53 18.38
C HIS A 342 4.02 6.93 18.67
N CYS A 343 3.60 5.88 17.96
CA CYS A 343 2.37 5.14 18.28
C CYS A 343 2.51 4.44 19.63
N ILE A 344 3.69 3.89 19.95
CA ILE A 344 3.96 3.26 21.24
C ILE A 344 3.98 4.29 22.38
N THR A 345 4.62 5.45 22.20
CA THR A 345 4.60 6.50 23.23
C THR A 345 3.18 7.05 23.42
N ALA A 346 2.42 7.24 22.33
CA ALA A 346 1.02 7.63 22.41
C ALA A 346 0.15 6.59 23.11
N ALA A 347 0.39 5.28 22.88
CA ALA A 347 -0.30 4.20 23.59
C ALA A 347 0.01 4.22 25.10
N LYS A 348 1.28 4.41 25.47
CA LYS A 348 1.71 4.52 26.88
C LYS A 348 1.09 5.74 27.58
N ARG A 349 0.99 6.88 26.88
CA ARG A 349 0.35 8.11 27.39
C ARG A 349 -1.15 7.95 27.61
N ARG A 350 -1.85 7.27 26.68
CA ARG A 350 -3.28 6.98 26.82
C ARG A 350 -3.58 6.10 28.03
N GLY A 351 -2.68 5.16 28.34
CA GLY A 351 -2.88 4.18 29.41
C GLY A 351 -3.98 3.17 29.07
N GLY A 352 -4.32 2.33 30.05
CA GLY A 352 -5.31 1.27 29.87
C GLY A 352 -4.83 0.09 29.01
N THR A 353 -5.74 -0.83 28.71
CA THR A 353 -5.44 -2.02 27.91
C THR A 353 -5.43 -1.66 26.43
N ILE A 354 -4.28 -1.84 25.79
CA ILE A 354 -4.13 -1.69 24.34
C ILE A 354 -4.45 -3.04 23.68
N ALA A 355 -5.22 -2.98 22.59
CA ALA A 355 -5.55 -4.13 21.78
C ALA A 355 -5.06 -3.94 20.33
N ALA A 356 -4.68 -5.04 19.69
CA ALA A 356 -4.44 -5.12 18.27
C ALA A 356 -5.62 -5.84 17.61
N LEU A 357 -6.42 -5.09 16.83
CA LEU A 357 -7.59 -5.59 16.12
C LEU A 357 -7.19 -6.00 14.71
N GLU A 358 -7.47 -7.24 14.32
CA GLU A 358 -7.12 -7.73 12.98
C GLU A 358 -7.98 -7.05 11.89
N ASN A 359 -7.38 -6.68 10.78
CA ASN A 359 -8.10 -6.16 9.61
C ASN A 359 -9.17 -7.16 9.13
N GLU A 360 -10.37 -6.64 8.85
CA GLU A 360 -11.55 -7.42 8.49
C GLU A 360 -11.89 -8.51 9.54
N GLY A 361 -11.44 -8.34 10.78
CA GLY A 361 -11.74 -9.22 11.90
C GLY A 361 -13.13 -8.99 12.50
N ARG A 362 -13.90 -8.03 11.94
CA ARG A 362 -15.24 -7.60 12.41
C ARG A 362 -15.30 -7.31 13.92
N GLY A 363 -14.20 -6.79 14.48
CA GLY A 363 -14.06 -6.53 15.91
C GLY A 363 -14.00 -7.79 16.80
N GLN A 364 -14.09 -8.99 16.22
CA GLN A 364 -14.10 -10.26 16.95
C GLN A 364 -12.70 -10.85 17.12
N ILE A 365 -11.78 -10.54 16.21
CA ILE A 365 -10.39 -10.98 16.27
C ILE A 365 -9.54 -9.84 16.83
N SER A 366 -9.28 -9.93 18.13
CA SER A 366 -8.54 -8.94 18.91
C SER A 366 -7.52 -9.63 19.78
N PHE A 367 -6.32 -9.06 19.86
CA PHE A 367 -5.24 -9.56 20.70
C PHE A 367 -4.82 -8.50 21.71
N ALA A 368 -4.75 -8.86 22.98
CA ALA A 368 -4.19 -7.99 24.01
C ALA A 368 -2.71 -7.72 23.73
N VAL A 369 -2.28 -6.46 23.86
CA VAL A 369 -0.87 -6.09 23.77
C VAL A 369 -0.18 -6.39 25.10
N THR A 370 0.84 -7.25 25.06
CA THR A 370 1.60 -7.70 26.25
C THR A 370 2.97 -7.06 26.38
N GLY A 371 3.49 -6.45 25.32
CA GLY A 371 4.79 -5.80 25.34
C GLY A 371 4.91 -4.73 24.26
N MET A 372 5.64 -3.66 24.54
CA MET A 372 5.92 -2.59 23.58
C MET A 372 7.35 -2.09 23.74
N ARG A 373 8.10 -2.04 22.64
CA ARG A 373 9.51 -1.58 22.61
C ARG A 373 9.69 -0.60 21.46
N THR A 374 10.29 0.56 21.75
CA THR A 374 10.70 1.52 20.73
C THR A 374 12.14 1.25 20.30
N HIS A 375 12.53 1.73 19.12
CA HIS A 375 13.93 1.73 18.71
C HIS A 375 14.82 2.42 19.78
N PRO A 376 16.02 1.89 20.11
CA PRO A 376 16.87 2.46 21.17
C PRO A 376 17.30 3.92 20.92
N GLN A 377 17.44 4.29 19.65
CA GLN A 377 17.78 5.65 19.23
C GLN A 377 16.56 6.57 19.07
N TYR A 378 15.34 6.06 19.21
CA TYR A 378 14.14 6.88 19.12
C TYR A 378 14.14 7.95 20.23
N ARG A 379 13.79 9.18 19.88
CA ARG A 379 13.56 10.29 20.80
C ARG A 379 12.25 10.96 20.43
N ASP A 380 11.40 11.18 21.42
CA ASP A 380 10.12 11.88 21.26
C ASP A 380 10.38 13.40 21.28
N SER A 381 11.01 13.90 20.21
CA SER A 381 11.38 15.31 20.02
C SER A 381 10.97 15.77 18.63
N ALA A 382 10.37 16.96 18.56
CA ALA A 382 10.03 17.62 17.31
C ALA A 382 11.27 18.20 16.58
N ASP A 383 12.41 18.31 17.26
CA ASP A 383 13.59 19.00 16.71
C ASP A 383 14.59 18.05 16.05
N GLN A 384 14.42 16.73 16.22
CA GLN A 384 15.37 15.74 15.74
C GLN A 384 14.66 14.54 15.08
N LEU A 385 15.01 14.30 13.82
CA LEU A 385 14.58 13.10 13.12
C LEU A 385 15.35 11.88 13.66
N THR A 386 14.63 10.98 14.34
CA THR A 386 15.17 9.73 14.88
C THR A 386 14.39 8.52 14.33
N PRO A 387 14.94 7.29 14.40
CA PRO A 387 14.25 6.09 13.93
C PRO A 387 12.89 5.87 14.63
N ASP A 388 11.81 6.18 13.94
CA ASP A 388 10.45 6.07 14.46
C ASP A 388 9.82 4.72 14.14
N ILE A 389 10.42 3.68 14.70
CA ILE A 389 9.98 2.30 14.55
C ILE A 389 9.98 1.59 15.90
N GLY A 390 9.05 0.68 16.09
CA GLY A 390 8.90 -0.07 17.32
C GLY A 390 8.19 -1.40 17.10
N THR A 391 8.25 -2.26 18.11
CA THR A 391 7.58 -3.55 18.13
C THR A 391 6.52 -3.62 19.21
N VAL A 392 5.42 -4.29 18.90
CA VAL A 392 4.31 -4.61 19.79
C VAL A 392 4.20 -6.13 19.88
N THR A 393 4.21 -6.69 21.09
CA THR A 393 3.97 -8.12 21.33
C THR A 393 2.52 -8.33 21.68
N ILE A 394 1.89 -9.35 21.08
CA ILE A 394 0.47 -9.67 21.27
C ILE A 394 0.27 -11.01 21.99
N ALA A 395 -0.79 -11.10 22.79
CA ALA A 395 -1.28 -12.33 23.42
C ALA A 395 -2.00 -13.21 22.40
N GLY A 396 -1.25 -13.78 21.46
CA GLY A 396 -1.79 -14.65 20.42
C GLY A 396 -0.86 -14.75 19.22
N ARG A 397 -1.41 -15.19 18.08
CA ARG A 397 -0.66 -15.35 16.83
C ARG A 397 -1.45 -14.74 15.69
N ALA A 398 -0.82 -13.84 14.94
CA ALA A 398 -1.32 -13.32 13.68
C ALA A 398 -1.49 -14.46 12.67
N ALA A 399 -2.59 -14.41 11.91
CA ALA A 399 -2.90 -15.42 10.91
C ALA A 399 -2.01 -15.32 9.65
N ALA A 400 -1.45 -14.13 9.38
CA ALA A 400 -0.43 -13.92 8.36
C ALA A 400 0.73 -13.08 8.91
N VAL A 401 1.94 -13.33 8.40
CA VAL A 401 3.15 -12.53 8.65
C VAL A 401 3.58 -11.94 7.33
N LEU A 402 3.88 -10.63 7.31
CA LEU A 402 4.30 -9.93 6.11
C LEU A 402 5.77 -10.23 5.82
N GLU A 403 6.08 -10.42 4.53
CA GLU A 403 7.45 -10.62 4.06
C GLU A 403 8.20 -9.28 4.03
N LEU A 404 9.38 -9.25 4.64
CA LEU A 404 10.23 -8.07 4.66
C LEU A 404 11.21 -8.12 3.48
N ALA A 405 11.50 -6.96 2.89
CA ALA A 405 12.52 -6.83 1.87
C ALA A 405 13.93 -7.13 2.44
N THR A 406 14.75 -7.79 1.64
CA THR A 406 16.17 -8.03 1.93
C THR A 406 16.98 -6.74 1.85
N ARG A 407 18.21 -6.73 2.37
CA ARG A 407 19.10 -5.57 2.29
C ARG A 407 19.41 -5.16 0.85
N GLU A 408 19.52 -6.13 -0.06
CA GLU A 408 19.71 -5.89 -1.50
C GLU A 408 18.48 -5.22 -2.11
N GLU A 409 17.27 -5.75 -1.84
CA GLU A 409 16.01 -5.16 -2.32
C GLU A 409 15.77 -3.75 -1.75
N LEU A 410 16.19 -3.50 -0.50
CA LEU A 410 16.14 -2.19 0.14
C LEU A 410 17.13 -1.19 -0.49
N ALA A 411 18.32 -1.66 -0.86
CA ALA A 411 19.32 -0.84 -1.54
C ALA A 411 18.93 -0.52 -2.98
N ALA A 412 18.14 -1.40 -3.62
CA ALA A 412 17.63 -1.20 -4.96
C ALA A 412 16.42 -0.24 -5.03
N ALA A 413 15.72 -0.03 -3.91
CA ALA A 413 14.59 0.89 -3.85
C ALA A 413 15.06 2.34 -4.04
N GLY A 414 14.39 3.09 -4.90
CA GLY A 414 14.82 4.43 -5.29
C GLY A 414 13.69 5.37 -5.67
N ALA A 415 14.05 6.61 -5.97
CA ALA A 415 13.09 7.61 -6.45
C ALA A 415 12.38 7.13 -7.72
N GLY A 416 11.06 7.33 -7.79
CA GLY A 416 10.21 6.93 -8.90
C GLY A 416 9.56 5.55 -8.73
N ASP A 417 10.07 4.68 -7.85
CA ASP A 417 9.45 3.37 -7.62
C ASP A 417 8.02 3.51 -7.07
N ASP A 418 7.08 2.72 -7.59
CA ASP A 418 5.76 2.61 -6.94
C ASP A 418 5.89 1.88 -5.61
N VAL A 419 5.13 2.39 -4.65
CA VAL A 419 4.94 1.80 -3.35
C VAL A 419 3.47 1.76 -3.00
N TYR A 420 3.12 0.82 -2.13
CA TYR A 420 1.75 0.60 -1.70
C TYR A 420 1.67 0.61 -0.18
N LEU A 421 0.66 1.26 0.37
CA LEU A 421 0.44 1.35 1.80
C LEU A 421 -0.92 0.75 2.13
N ILE A 422 -0.99 0.00 3.23
CA ILE A 422 -2.26 -0.57 3.71
C ILE A 422 -2.38 -0.28 5.20
N GLY A 423 -3.38 0.50 5.61
CA GLY A 423 -3.56 0.85 7.02
C GLY A 423 -4.88 1.54 7.32
N PHE A 424 -5.04 2.03 8.55
CA PHE A 424 -6.34 2.48 9.06
C PHE A 424 -6.40 4.00 9.23
N PRO A 425 -7.12 4.73 8.37
CA PRO A 425 -7.33 6.15 8.58
C PRO A 425 -8.31 6.43 9.72
N GLU A 426 -7.99 7.38 10.60
CA GLU A 426 -8.71 7.76 11.84
C GLU A 426 -10.16 8.24 11.63
N ARG A 427 -10.54 8.64 10.41
CA ARG A 427 -11.95 8.98 10.08
C ARG A 427 -12.81 7.77 9.75
N LEU A 428 -12.23 6.57 9.66
CA LEU A 428 -12.90 5.29 9.33
C LEU A 428 -12.68 4.21 10.40
N THR A 429 -12.13 4.58 11.57
CA THR A 429 -11.80 3.68 12.69
C THR A 429 -13.07 3.28 13.48
N ASP A 430 -13.94 2.51 12.85
CA ASP A 430 -14.89 1.70 13.61
C ASP A 430 -14.14 0.50 14.21
N THR A 431 -13.87 0.54 15.52
CA THR A 431 -13.25 -0.60 16.23
C THR A 431 -14.13 -1.84 16.22
N ALA A 432 -15.43 -1.71 15.97
CA ALA A 432 -16.32 -2.85 15.76
C ALA A 432 -16.13 -3.48 14.38
N ASN A 433 -15.57 -2.77 13.41
CA ASN A 433 -15.29 -3.30 12.08
C ASN A 433 -14.05 -2.63 11.45
N PRO A 434 -12.83 -3.01 11.91
CA PRO A 434 -11.61 -2.44 11.39
C PRO A 434 -11.40 -2.86 9.94
N VAL A 435 -11.42 -1.88 9.02
CA VAL A 435 -11.12 -2.09 7.59
C VAL A 435 -10.00 -1.15 7.16
N ALA A 436 -8.90 -1.73 6.68
CA ALA A 436 -7.76 -0.99 6.19
C ALA A 436 -7.99 -0.45 4.78
N THR A 437 -7.48 0.75 4.53
CA THR A 437 -7.45 1.40 3.22
C THR A 437 -6.14 1.11 2.50
N PHE A 438 -6.25 0.82 1.21
CA PHE A 438 -5.11 0.69 0.30
C PHE A 438 -4.79 2.04 -0.36
N LEU A 439 -3.52 2.43 -0.35
CA LEU A 439 -3.01 3.61 -1.07
C LEU A 439 -1.87 3.19 -2.00
N ALA A 440 -1.87 3.72 -3.21
CA ALA A 440 -0.72 3.69 -4.11
C ALA A 440 -0.01 5.04 -4.08
N ALA A 441 1.31 5.02 -4.20
CA ALA A 441 2.18 6.18 -4.14
C ALA A 441 3.50 5.91 -4.86
N ASN A 442 4.34 6.92 -4.97
CA ASN A 442 5.69 6.85 -5.49
C ASN A 442 6.71 7.28 -4.44
N ILE A 443 7.90 6.67 -4.48
CA ILE A 443 9.04 7.14 -3.70
C ILE A 443 9.55 8.44 -4.34
N GLY A 444 9.61 9.52 -3.56
CA GLY A 444 10.24 10.76 -3.98
C GLY A 444 11.77 10.69 -3.88
N ARG A 445 12.27 10.19 -2.74
CA ARG A 445 13.70 9.94 -2.49
C ARG A 445 13.88 9.03 -1.28
N ILE A 446 15.06 8.43 -1.17
CA ILE A 446 15.51 7.78 0.07
C ILE A 446 16.81 8.46 0.53
N THR A 447 16.83 8.89 1.79
CA THR A 447 17.90 9.77 2.32
C THR A 447 18.32 9.35 3.73
N GLY A 448 19.44 9.90 4.20
CA GLY A 448 19.78 9.85 5.61
C GLY A 448 18.88 10.76 6.46
N ALA A 449 19.15 10.78 7.78
CA ALA A 449 18.40 11.58 8.76
C ALA A 449 18.39 13.10 8.47
N ASN A 450 19.39 13.58 7.73
CA ASN A 450 19.55 14.99 7.36
C ASN A 450 18.82 15.36 6.06
N GLY A 451 18.04 14.45 5.48
CA GLY A 451 17.34 14.66 4.20
C GLY A 451 18.26 14.74 2.97
N ARG A 452 19.55 14.41 3.13
CA ARG A 452 20.54 14.37 2.04
C ARG A 452 20.77 12.94 1.55
N PRO A 453 21.21 12.76 0.28
CA PRO A 453 21.69 11.47 -0.19
C PRO A 453 22.73 10.90 0.77
N ALA A 454 22.60 9.62 1.08
CA ALA A 454 23.49 8.90 1.98
C ALA A 454 23.79 7.52 1.39
N PRO A 455 24.88 6.85 1.79
CA PRO A 455 25.13 5.46 1.42
C PRO A 455 23.93 4.58 1.77
N ALA A 456 23.73 3.48 1.03
CA ALA A 456 22.59 2.58 1.27
C ALA A 456 22.48 2.09 2.71
N ALA A 457 23.58 1.95 3.47
CA ALA A 457 23.52 1.59 4.88
C ALA A 457 22.89 2.67 5.78
N GLU A 458 22.96 3.94 5.38
CA GLU A 458 22.54 5.11 6.17
C GLU A 458 21.26 5.77 5.61
N ALA A 459 20.86 5.42 4.39
CA ALA A 459 19.67 5.95 3.73
C ALA A 459 18.38 5.22 4.19
N TRP A 460 17.87 5.58 5.36
CA TRP A 460 16.70 4.93 5.97
C TRP A 460 15.42 5.76 5.96
N LEU A 461 15.46 7.03 5.54
CA LEU A 461 14.28 7.87 5.45
C LEU A 461 13.67 7.78 4.05
N ILE A 462 12.46 7.24 3.94
CA ILE A 462 11.74 7.08 2.68
C ILE A 462 10.75 8.24 2.54
N GLN A 463 10.96 9.11 1.56
CA GLN A 463 9.96 10.12 1.20
C GLN A 463 9.00 9.53 0.16
N HIS A 464 7.69 9.68 0.35
CA HIS A 464 6.67 9.23 -0.61
C HIS A 464 5.51 10.23 -0.70
N ASP A 465 4.73 10.15 -1.78
CA ASP A 465 3.61 11.07 -2.04
C ASP A 465 2.22 10.51 -1.66
N ALA A 466 2.19 9.37 -0.94
CA ALA A 466 0.95 8.78 -0.46
C ALA A 466 0.10 9.80 0.33
N ARG A 467 -1.18 9.92 -0.03
CA ARG A 467 -2.16 10.77 0.64
C ARG A 467 -2.66 10.12 1.93
N SER A 468 -1.74 9.86 2.87
CA SER A 468 -2.05 9.28 4.17
C SER A 468 -2.68 10.32 5.10
N THR A 469 -3.75 9.95 5.80
CA THR A 469 -4.36 10.73 6.87
C THR A 469 -3.90 10.22 8.25
N SER A 470 -4.31 10.90 9.32
CA SER A 470 -4.09 10.42 10.69
C SER A 470 -4.61 8.98 10.86
N GLY A 471 -3.99 8.18 11.72
CA GLY A 471 -4.23 6.74 11.90
C GLY A 471 -3.43 5.81 10.97
N MET A 472 -2.97 6.31 9.80
CA MET A 472 -2.12 5.55 8.89
C MET A 472 -0.66 5.43 9.37
N SER A 473 -0.29 6.09 10.47
CA SER A 473 0.99 5.86 11.14
C SER A 473 1.12 4.38 11.49
N GLY A 474 2.23 3.78 11.10
CA GLY A 474 2.55 2.38 11.33
C GLY A 474 2.17 1.45 10.20
N SER A 475 1.61 1.99 9.10
CA SER A 475 1.26 1.19 7.92
C SER A 475 2.52 0.63 7.25
N PRO A 476 2.53 -0.64 6.82
CA PRO A 476 3.59 -1.16 5.96
C PRO A 476 3.62 -0.41 4.62
N ILE A 477 4.83 -0.12 4.15
CA ILE A 477 5.12 0.36 2.79
C ILE A 477 5.66 -0.83 2.00
N PHE A 478 4.91 -1.27 0.98
CA PHE A 478 5.26 -2.39 0.11
C PHE A 478 5.90 -1.90 -1.19
N ASN A 479 6.87 -2.65 -1.71
CA ASN A 479 7.36 -2.48 -3.08
C ASN A 479 6.45 -3.18 -4.11
N GLY A 480 6.79 -3.06 -5.40
CA GLY A 480 6.11 -3.74 -6.52
C GLY A 480 6.14 -5.28 -6.49
N GLN A 481 6.86 -5.90 -5.55
CA GLN A 481 6.86 -7.36 -5.35
C GLN A 481 5.97 -7.78 -4.18
N GLY A 482 5.42 -6.82 -3.43
CA GLY A 482 4.61 -7.07 -2.23
C GLY A 482 5.42 -7.33 -0.96
N LYS A 483 6.72 -6.99 -0.95
CA LYS A 483 7.57 -7.04 0.24
C LYS A 483 7.59 -5.69 0.95
N VAL A 484 7.63 -5.71 2.28
CA VAL A 484 7.68 -4.50 3.10
C VAL A 484 9.07 -3.90 3.04
N ILE A 485 9.19 -2.68 2.54
CA ILE A 485 10.45 -1.92 2.49
C ILE A 485 10.56 -0.89 3.63
N GLY A 486 9.45 -0.53 4.24
CA GLY A 486 9.41 0.45 5.32
C GLY A 486 8.09 0.53 6.03
N ILE A 487 8.00 1.47 6.96
CA ILE A 487 6.82 1.79 7.74
C ILE A 487 6.48 3.26 7.58
N ASN A 488 5.23 3.57 7.22
CA ASN A 488 4.74 4.94 7.10
C ASN A 488 4.71 5.60 8.48
N ALA A 489 5.40 6.73 8.62
CA ALA A 489 5.50 7.49 9.85
C ALA A 489 4.78 8.85 9.76
N GLY A 490 4.30 9.24 8.56
CA GLY A 490 3.52 10.46 8.36
C GLY A 490 4.39 11.67 8.02
N GLY A 491 3.91 12.88 8.32
CA GLY A 491 4.64 14.12 8.02
C GLY A 491 5.59 14.51 9.14
N TYR A 492 6.89 14.54 8.88
CA TYR A 492 7.90 15.18 9.73
C TYR A 492 8.19 16.58 9.16
N LEU A 493 7.52 17.61 9.70
CA LEU A 493 7.97 19.01 9.72
C LEU A 493 8.26 19.72 8.38
N GLU A 494 7.45 20.72 8.06
CA GLU A 494 7.90 21.98 7.43
C GLU A 494 7.20 23.14 8.16
N GLY A 495 7.48 23.27 9.46
CA GLY A 495 7.14 24.44 10.26
C GLY A 495 8.42 25.19 10.58
N ASN A 496 8.84 26.09 9.69
CA ASN A 496 9.75 27.15 10.10
C ASN A 496 8.86 28.26 10.67
N ASP A 497 8.99 28.55 11.96
CA ASP A 497 8.51 29.81 12.51
C ASP A 497 9.30 30.95 11.85
N GLU A 498 8.79 31.53 10.77
CA GLU A 498 9.32 32.78 10.23
C GLU A 498 8.62 33.95 10.89
N THR A 499 9.41 34.80 11.55
CA THR A 499 8.92 36.04 12.14
C THR A 499 8.82 37.09 11.03
N ILE A 500 7.63 37.29 10.47
CA ILE A 500 7.34 38.40 9.56
C ILE A 500 6.78 39.53 10.40
N SER A 501 7.44 40.69 10.41
CA SER A 501 6.96 41.91 11.06
C SER A 501 6.74 41.81 12.58
N GLY A 502 7.54 41.01 13.29
CA GLY A 502 7.47 40.90 14.76
C GLY A 502 6.26 40.11 15.29
N GLN A 503 5.46 39.50 14.42
CA GLN A 503 4.44 38.52 14.81
C GLN A 503 4.93 37.10 14.52
N LYS A 504 4.79 36.24 15.53
CA LYS A 504 5.06 34.81 15.42
C LYS A 504 3.93 34.19 14.58
N MET A 505 4.20 33.93 13.31
CA MET A 505 3.24 33.30 12.39
C MET A 505 3.74 31.88 12.09
N GLU A 506 2.93 30.89 12.44
CA GLU A 506 3.16 29.49 12.06
C GLU A 506 2.88 29.36 10.55
N VAL A 507 3.92 29.42 9.73
CA VAL A 507 3.81 29.19 8.29
C VAL A 507 3.85 27.67 8.06
N VAL A 508 2.69 27.03 8.11
CA VAL A 508 2.56 25.62 7.71
C VAL A 508 2.66 25.53 6.19
N LYS A 509 3.87 25.39 5.65
CA LYS A 509 4.05 24.85 4.31
C LYS A 509 3.75 23.36 4.40
N ALA A 510 2.51 22.97 4.11
CA ALA A 510 2.15 21.55 4.08
C ALA A 510 2.88 20.88 2.91
N SER A 511 4.06 20.33 3.18
CA SER A 511 4.81 19.52 2.22
C SER A 511 3.88 18.39 1.71
N PRO A 512 3.72 18.21 0.39
CA PRO A 512 2.87 17.16 -0.16
C PRO A 512 3.43 15.76 0.14
N TYR A 513 4.68 15.69 0.59
CA TYR A 513 5.38 14.46 0.90
C TYR A 513 5.14 14.00 2.33
N LYS A 514 5.07 12.69 2.48
CA LYS A 514 5.07 11.97 3.74
C LYS A 514 6.34 11.14 3.82
N PHE A 515 6.65 10.71 5.04
CA PHE A 515 7.87 9.98 5.32
C PHE A 515 7.55 8.62 5.93
N GLY A 516 8.36 7.65 5.55
CA GLY A 516 8.45 6.36 6.17
C GLY A 516 9.87 6.05 6.63
N MET A 517 9.97 5.07 7.52
CA MET A 517 11.24 4.56 8.04
C MET A 517 11.54 3.22 7.39
N ARG A 518 12.75 3.02 6.90
CA ARG A 518 13.16 1.76 6.28
C ARG A 518 13.09 0.61 7.27
N ILE A 519 12.66 -0.55 6.78
CA ILE A 519 12.26 -1.67 7.65
C ILE A 519 13.44 -2.34 8.37
N ASP A 520 14.66 -2.24 7.85
CA ASP A 520 15.87 -2.80 8.44
C ASP A 520 16.31 -2.12 9.75
N LEU A 521 15.76 -0.93 10.07
CA LEU A 521 15.88 -0.33 11.40
C LEU A 521 15.33 -1.25 12.51
N LEU A 522 14.46 -2.19 12.16
CA LEU A 522 13.91 -3.20 13.07
C LEU A 522 14.98 -4.14 13.66
N ASP A 523 16.11 -4.32 12.96
CA ASP A 523 17.22 -5.18 13.42
C ASP A 523 17.74 -4.76 14.80
N ALA A 524 17.69 -3.48 15.13
CA ALA A 524 18.14 -2.98 16.44
C ALA A 524 17.18 -3.34 17.59
N ILE A 525 15.96 -3.77 17.30
CA ILE A 525 14.92 -4.11 18.29
C ILE A 525 14.77 -5.62 18.43
N LEU A 526 14.86 -6.35 17.31
CA LEU A 526 14.61 -7.79 17.23
C LEU A 526 15.82 -8.68 17.56
N ARG A 527 17.00 -8.09 17.73
CA ARG A 527 18.21 -8.77 18.23
C ARG A 527 18.10 -9.15 19.69
#